data_AF-A0A3C2DTK3-F1
#
_entry.id   AF-A0A3C2DTK3-F1
#
_cell.length_a   1.000
_cell.length_b   1.000
_cell.length_c   1.000
_cell.angle_alpha   90.00
_cell.angle_beta   90.00
_cell.angle_gamma   90.00
#
_symmetry.space_group_name_H-M   'P 1'
#
loop_
_entity.id
_entity.type
_entity.pdbx_description
1 polymer ?
#
loop_
_entity_poly.entity_id
_entity_poly.type
_entity_poly.pdbx_seq_one_letter_code
_entity_poly.pdbx_strand_id
1 'polypeptide(L)'
;MQLVIMIIHDNDHMNSILVKMMEAGIKGGSLIECEGALQAIGRVSSDPPPVFGSLREYLNPESAAKNKLLLCAMKDEEVAVAKQIANEV
;
A
#
# COMPACT_ATOMS: atom_id res chain seq x y z
N MET A 1 19.36 9.80 6.44
CA MET A 1 18.70 8.49 6.61
C MET A 1 17.23 8.76 6.83
N GLN A 2 16.35 8.14 6.04
CA GLN A 2 14.89 8.30 6.15
C GLN A 2 14.20 6.93 6.16
N LEU A 3 13.08 6.87 6.87
CA LEU A 3 12.14 5.76 6.79
C LEU A 3 11.11 6.10 5.72
N VAL A 4 11.12 5.35 4.62
CA VAL A 4 10.10 5.46 3.57
C VAL A 4 8.98 4.47 3.86
N ILE A 5 7.76 4.99 3.79
CA ILE A 5 6.52 4.23 3.97
C ILE A 5 5.75 4.31 2.65
N MET A 6 5.52 3.17 2.02
CA MET A 6 4.72 3.06 0.79
C MET A 6 3.48 2.20 1.05
N ILE A 7 2.32 2.69 0.59
CA ILE A 7 1.06 1.95 0.62
C ILE A 7 0.75 1.54 -0.83
N ILE A 8 0.76 0.23 -1.08
CA ILE A 8 0.60 -0.36 -2.41
C ILE A 8 -0.73 -1.14 -2.41
N HIS A 9 -1.64 -0.78 -3.30
CA HIS A 9 -2.99 -1.35 -3.37
C HIS A 9 -3.06 -2.61 -4.25
N ASP A 10 -2.17 -2.70 -5.25
CA ASP A 10 -2.16 -3.78 -6.22
C ASP A 10 -0.88 -4.63 -6.09
N ASN A 11 -1.05 -5.95 -6.01
CA ASN A 11 0.06 -6.89 -5.89
C ASN A 11 0.94 -6.93 -7.15
N ASP A 12 0.38 -6.66 -8.32
CA ASP A 12 1.18 -6.64 -9.56
C ASP A 12 2.14 -5.44 -9.58
N HIS A 13 1.64 -4.26 -9.18
CA HIS A 13 2.47 -3.06 -8.99
C HIS A 13 3.51 -3.27 -7.88
N MET A 14 3.16 -3.98 -6.80
CA MET A 14 4.10 -4.30 -5.71
C MET A 14 5.32 -5.08 -6.22
N ASN A 15 5.10 -6.16 -6.97
CA ASN A 15 6.21 -6.96 -7.49
C ASN A 15 7.11 -6.13 -8.40
N SER A 16 6.52 -5.31 -9.28
CA SER A 16 7.27 -4.42 -10.18
C SER A 16 8.10 -3.38 -9.42
N ILE A 17 7.53 -2.75 -8.38
CA ILE A 17 8.24 -1.80 -7.51
C ILE A 17 9.43 -2.50 -6.84
N LEU A 18 9.22 -3.67 -6.23
CA LEU A 18 10.27 -4.40 -5.53
C LEU A 18 11.42 -4.82 -6.45
N VAL A 19 11.10 -5.29 -7.67
CA VAL A 19 12.10 -5.65 -8.68
C VAL A 19 12.92 -4.43 -9.09
N LYS A 20 12.28 -3.31 -9.45
CA LYS A 20 12.99 -2.07 -9.82
C LYS A 20 13.84 -1.51 -8.68
N MET A 21 13.35 -1.57 -7.44
CA MET A 21 14.12 -1.15 -6.26
C MET A 21 15.38 -2.02 -6.09
N MET A 22 15.25 -3.34 -6.28
CA MET A 22 16.38 -4.27 -6.22
C MET A 22 17.40 -4.00 -7.34
N GLU A 23 16.95 -3.76 -8.57
CA GLU A 23 17.79 -3.40 -9.72
C GLU A 23 18.56 -2.08 -9.49
N ALA A 24 17.92 -1.12 -8.82
CA ALA A 24 18.55 0.14 -8.39
C ALA A 24 19.48 -0.01 -7.18
N GLY A 25 19.67 -1.22 -6.65
CA GLY A 25 20.54 -1.50 -5.52
C GLY A 25 19.94 -1.21 -4.15
N ILE A 26 18.66 -0.80 -4.09
CA ILE A 26 17.94 -0.58 -2.84
C ILE A 26 17.50 -1.94 -2.30
N LYS A 27 18.11 -2.34 -1.18
CA LYS A 27 17.92 -3.67 -0.59
C LYS A 27 17.43 -3.56 0.85
N GLY A 28 16.50 -4.44 1.20
CA GLY A 28 15.92 -4.51 2.54
C GLY A 28 14.59 -3.76 2.63
N GLY A 29 13.80 -4.13 3.62
CA GLY A 29 12.46 -3.59 3.85
C GLY A 29 11.57 -4.63 4.51
N SER A 30 10.47 -4.18 5.10
CA SER A 30 9.45 -5.04 5.70
C SER A 30 8.13 -4.77 4.99
N LEU A 31 7.51 -5.85 4.51
CA LEU A 31 6.19 -5.81 3.89
C LEU A 31 5.16 -6.26 4.92
N ILE A 32 4.12 -5.44 5.14
CA ILE A 32 3.07 -5.69 6.12
C ILE A 32 1.72 -5.66 5.39
N GLU A 33 0.79 -6.54 5.74
CA GLU A 33 -0.59 -6.42 5.28
C GLU A 33 -1.29 -5.29 6.03
N CYS A 34 -1.93 -4.38 5.31
CA CYS A 34 -2.70 -3.29 5.87
C CYS A 34 -4.07 -3.15 5.19
N GLU A 35 -4.94 -2.38 5.82
CA GLU A 35 -6.23 -1.99 5.26
C GLU A 35 -6.40 -0.48 5.33
N GLY A 36 -7.27 0.07 4.48
CA GLY A 36 -7.57 1.50 4.51
C GLY A 36 -8.39 1.87 5.75
N ALA A 37 -8.13 3.03 6.35
CA ALA A 37 -8.84 3.48 7.55
C ALA A 37 -10.38 3.54 7.36
N LEU A 38 -10.85 3.94 6.18
CA LEU A 38 -12.29 3.93 5.86
C LEU A 38 -12.88 2.52 5.83
N GLN A 39 -12.13 1.54 5.31
CA GLN A 39 -12.53 0.14 5.30
C GLN A 39 -12.59 -0.41 6.73
N ALA A 40 -11.59 -0.07 7.56
CA ALA A 40 -11.55 -0.45 8.97
C ALA A 40 -12.76 0.08 9.74
N ILE A 41 -13.15 1.34 9.53
CA ILE A 41 -14.31 1.95 10.20
C ILE A 41 -15.61 1.30 9.72
N GLY A 42 -15.78 1.08 8.41
CA GLY A 42 -16.97 0.43 7.83
C GLY A 42 -17.23 -0.97 8.37
N ARG A 43 -16.17 -1.71 8.73
CA ARG A 43 -16.27 -3.04 9.36
C ARG A 43 -16.70 -3.01 10.83
N VAL A 44 -16.33 -1.96 11.57
CA VAL A 44 -16.55 -1.88 13.02
C VAL A 44 -17.93 -1.29 13.36
N SER A 45 -18.54 -0.52 12.45
CA SER A 45 -19.86 0.06 12.68
C SER A 45 -20.97 -1.01 12.63
N SER A 46 -21.45 -1.45 13.80
CA SER A 46 -22.70 -2.20 13.96
C SER A 46 -23.95 -1.32 13.84
N ASP A 47 -23.78 0.00 13.77
CA ASP A 47 -24.83 0.98 13.51
C ASP A 47 -24.51 1.71 12.19
N PRO A 48 -25.33 1.56 11.13
CA PRO A 48 -25.01 2.13 9.83
C PRO A 48 -25.34 3.63 9.78
N PRO A 49 -24.42 4.50 9.31
CA PRO A 49 -24.81 5.74 8.65
C PRO A 49 -24.92 5.49 7.13
N PRO A 50 -25.82 6.20 6.43
CA PRO A 50 -26.76 5.51 5.56
C PRO A 50 -26.28 5.36 4.10
N VAL A 51 -26.59 4.18 3.53
CA VAL A 51 -26.73 3.83 2.10
C VAL A 51 -25.48 3.54 1.26
N PHE A 52 -24.30 4.16 1.48
CA PHE A 52 -23.20 4.05 0.49
C PHE A 52 -22.00 3.16 0.86
N GLY A 53 -21.75 2.89 2.14
CA GLY A 53 -20.60 2.07 2.57
C GLY A 53 -20.79 0.58 2.26
N SER A 54 -21.94 0.04 2.66
CA SER A 54 -22.28 -1.39 2.50
C SER A 54 -22.55 -1.79 1.04
N LEU A 55 -23.08 -0.90 0.21
CA LEU A 55 -23.31 -1.19 -1.21
C LEU A 55 -21.98 -1.36 -1.97
N ARG A 56 -20.94 -0.59 -1.63
CA ARG A 56 -19.64 -0.66 -2.29
C ARG A 56 -18.87 -1.93 -1.95
N GLU A 57 -18.91 -2.40 -0.70
CA GLU A 57 -18.34 -3.69 -0.32
C GLU A 57 -19.10 -4.87 -0.94
N TYR A 58 -20.43 -4.77 -1.07
CA TYR A 58 -21.25 -5.80 -1.72
C TYR A 58 -21.06 -5.83 -3.25
N LEU A 59 -20.87 -4.67 -3.88
CA LEU A 59 -20.63 -4.53 -5.33
C LEU A 59 -19.18 -4.81 -5.73
N ASN A 60 -18.21 -4.59 -4.83
CA ASN A 60 -16.79 -4.89 -5.04
C ASN A 60 -16.25 -5.74 -3.86
N PRO A 61 -16.52 -7.06 -3.85
CA PRO A 61 -15.94 -7.97 -2.85
C PRO A 61 -14.41 -8.03 -2.93
N GLU A 62 -13.81 -7.71 -4.09
CA GLU A 62 -12.36 -7.52 -4.24
C GLU A 62 -11.81 -6.28 -3.51
N SER A 63 -12.67 -5.33 -3.09
CA SER A 63 -12.24 -4.20 -2.26
C SER A 63 -11.80 -4.62 -0.85
N ALA A 64 -11.98 -5.89 -0.49
CA ALA A 64 -11.38 -6.52 0.68
C ALA A 64 -9.90 -6.93 0.46
N ALA A 65 -9.36 -6.72 -0.74
CA ALA A 65 -7.94 -6.92 -1.03
C ALA A 65 -7.13 -6.09 -0.02
N LYS A 66 -6.34 -6.80 0.79
CA LYS A 66 -5.48 -6.17 1.78
C LYS A 66 -4.37 -5.43 1.04
N ASN A 67 -4.29 -4.13 1.28
CA ASN A 67 -3.17 -3.31 0.85
C ASN A 67 -1.88 -3.87 1.45
N LYS A 68 -0.75 -3.54 0.83
CA LYS A 68 0.58 -3.85 1.35
C LYS A 68 1.27 -2.56 1.74
N LEU A 69 1.84 -2.55 2.93
CA LEU A 69 2.67 -1.47 3.45
C LEU A 69 4.13 -1.91 3.36
N LEU A 70 4.93 -1.19 2.57
CA LEU A 70 6.38 -1.37 2.52
C LEU A 70 7.06 -0.33 3.40
N LEU A 71 7.83 -0.81 4.37
CA LEU A 71 8.67 -0.02 5.27
C LEU A 71 10.13 -0.24 4.92
N CYS A 72 10.83 0.82 4.52
CA CYS A 72 12.24 0.70 4.15
C CYS A 72 13.05 1.85 4.72
N ALA A 73 14.06 1.54 5.52
CA ALA A 73 15.06 2.50 5.95
C ALA A 73 16.10 2.66 4.84
N MET A 74 16.32 3.88 4.38
CA MET A 74 17.19 4.17 3.24
C MET A 74 17.96 5.48 3.44
N LYS A 75 19.07 5.63 2.72
CA LYS A 75 19.83 6.88 2.68
C LYS A 75 19.05 7.94 1.91
N ASP A 76 19.38 9.21 2.15
CA ASP A 76 18.61 10.32 1.56
C ASP A 76 18.72 10.35 0.03
N GLU A 77 19.85 9.89 -0.52
CA GLU A 77 20.07 9.72 -1.96
C GLU A 77 19.18 8.62 -2.58
N GLU A 78 18.90 7.54 -1.84
CA GLU A 78 18.08 6.42 -2.29
C GLU A 78 16.58 6.77 -2.29
N VAL A 79 16.15 7.71 -1.44
CA VAL A 79 14.75 8.17 -1.35
C VAL A 79 14.27 8.75 -2.68
N ALA A 80 15.12 9.53 -3.37
CA ALA A 80 14.75 10.13 -4.65
C ALA A 80 14.51 9.05 -5.72
N VAL A 81 15.38 8.04 -5.75
CA VAL A 81 15.28 6.88 -6.67
C VAL A 81 14.04 6.06 -6.36
N ALA A 82 13.77 5.75 -5.08
CA ALA A 82 12.58 5.03 -4.66
C ALA A 82 11.28 5.75 -5.07
N LYS A 83 11.22 7.08 -4.92
CA LYS A 83 10.08 7.89 -5.36
C LYS A 83 9.89 7.87 -6.87
N GLN A 84 10.97 7.91 -7.64
CA GLN A 84 10.90 7.83 -9.09
C GLN A 84 10.33 6.47 -9.52
N ILE A 85 10.87 5.37 -8.98
CA ILE A 85 10.40 4.01 -9.25
C ILE A 85 8.90 3.88 -8.95
N ALA A 86 8.44 4.38 -7.81
CA ALA A 86 7.05 4.31 -7.40
C ALA A 86 6.08 5.13 -8.27
N ASN A 87 6.58 6.12 -9.04
CA ASN A 87 5.75 6.90 -9.97
C ASN A 87 5.76 6.34 -11.41
N GLU A 88 6.77 5.54 -11.76
CA GLU A 88 6.89 4.92 -13.09
C GLU A 88 6.10 3.61 -13.22
N VAL A 89 5.82 2.97 -12.08
CA VAL A 89 5.07 1.73 -11.98
C VAL A 89 3.63 2.08 -11.66
#